data_AF-A0A973B1M3-F1
#
_entry.id   AF-A0A973B1M3-F1
#
_cell.length_a   1.000
_cell.length_b   1.000
_cell.length_c   1.000
_cell.angle_alpha   90.00
_cell.angle_beta   90.00
_cell.angle_gamma   90.00
#
_symmetry.space_group_name_H-M   'P 1'
#
loop_
_entity.id
_entity.type
_entity.pdbx_description
1 polymer ?
#
loop_
_entity_poly.entity_id
_entity_poly.type
_entity_poly.pdbx_seq_one_letter_code
_entity_poly.pdbx_strand_id
1 'polypeptide(L)'
;MVPAEVRRAAGLTADSEVVIRAEGEGRVVIETADAARKRVWAAAPSPGADAAADVRAMREEDTRISDGNAAARAHSATGTEEEAGQQLLEALGL
;
A
#
# COMPACT_ATOMS: atom_id res chain seq x y z
N MET A 1 -30.53 -4.78 -31.55
CA MET A 1 -29.81 -6.06 -31.37
C MET A 1 -28.48 -5.96 -32.11
N VAL A 2 -27.34 -6.28 -31.49
CA VAL A 2 -26.02 -6.16 -32.13
C VAL A 2 -25.84 -7.30 -33.15
N PRO A 3 -25.40 -7.04 -34.41
CA PRO A 3 -25.19 -8.09 -35.41
C PRO A 3 -24.20 -9.18 -34.97
N ALA A 4 -24.45 -10.43 -35.38
CA ALA A 4 -23.64 -11.58 -34.97
C ALA A 4 -22.17 -11.46 -35.38
N GLU A 5 -21.91 -10.87 -36.56
CA GLU A 5 -20.57 -10.62 -37.08
C GLU A 5 -19.79 -9.65 -36.19
N VAL A 6 -20.43 -8.58 -35.72
CA VAL A 6 -19.84 -7.59 -34.81
C VAL A 6 -19.52 -8.22 -33.45
N ARG A 7 -20.44 -9.04 -32.92
CA ARG A 7 -20.20 -9.78 -31.67
C ARG A 7 -19.01 -10.72 -31.80
N ARG A 8 -18.93 -11.48 -32.90
CA ARG A 8 -17.83 -12.42 -33.16
C ARG A 8 -16.49 -11.70 -33.31
N ALA A 9 -16.45 -10.60 -34.07
CA ALA A 9 -15.25 -9.78 -34.22
C ALA A 9 -14.79 -9.16 -32.89
N ALA A 10 -15.73 -8.81 -32.01
CA ALA A 10 -15.46 -8.30 -30.67
C ALA A 10 -15.20 -9.38 -29.61
N GLY A 11 -15.22 -10.67 -29.98
CA GLY A 11 -15.02 -11.79 -29.05
C GLY A 11 -16.15 -11.96 -28.02
N LEU A 12 -17.34 -11.43 -28.29
CA LEU A 12 -18.49 -11.50 -27.39
C LEU A 12 -19.29 -12.80 -27.58
N THR A 13 -19.46 -13.53 -26.50
CA THR A 13 -20.35 -14.70 -26.38
C THR A 13 -21.68 -14.32 -25.72
N ALA A 14 -22.65 -15.23 -25.73
CA ALA A 14 -23.96 -15.00 -25.10
C ALA A 14 -23.85 -14.76 -23.58
N ASP A 15 -22.86 -15.38 -22.93
CA ASP A 15 -22.61 -15.30 -21.49
C ASP A 15 -21.55 -14.25 -21.12
N SER A 16 -21.10 -13.44 -22.08
CA SER A 16 -20.08 -12.42 -21.83
C SER A 16 -20.65 -11.27 -21.01
N GLU A 17 -19.97 -10.94 -19.92
CA GLU A 17 -20.24 -9.71 -19.17
C GLU A 17 -19.68 -8.50 -19.95
N VAL A 18 -20.57 -7.56 -20.25
CA VAL A 18 -20.26 -6.36 -21.04
C VAL A 18 -20.55 -5.10 -20.25
N VAL A 19 -19.71 -4.09 -20.47
CA VAL A 19 -19.88 -2.73 -19.97
C VAL A 19 -20.26 -1.85 -21.14
N ILE A 20 -21.32 -1.06 -20.96
CA ILE A 20 -21.79 -0.10 -21.95
C ILE A 20 -21.57 1.30 -21.38
N ARG A 21 -20.86 2.16 -22.12
CA ARG A 21 -20.62 3.55 -21.71
C ARG A 21 -20.81 4.52 -22.88
N ALA A 22 -21.16 5.76 -22.56
CA ALA A 22 -21.10 6.85 -23.52
C ALA A 22 -19.64 7.28 -23.74
N GLU A 23 -19.31 7.62 -24.99
CA GLU A 23 -18.02 8.19 -25.42
C GLU A 23 -18.27 9.49 -26.19
N GLY A 24 -19.04 10.39 -25.56
CA GLY A 24 -19.48 11.64 -26.18
C GLY A 24 -20.83 11.53 -26.90
N GLU A 25 -21.23 12.62 -27.54
CA GLU A 25 -22.55 12.75 -28.15
C GLU A 25 -22.76 11.73 -29.27
N GLY A 26 -23.85 10.98 -29.19
CA GLY A 26 -24.22 9.96 -30.18
C GLY A 26 -23.30 8.73 -30.22
N ARG A 27 -22.28 8.63 -29.36
CA ARG A 27 -21.33 7.50 -29.36
C ARG A 27 -21.43 6.66 -28.09
N VAL A 28 -21.61 5.36 -28.29
CA VAL A 28 -21.62 4.35 -27.23
C VAL A 28 -20.55 3.31 -27.51
N VAL A 29 -19.80 2.95 -26.49
CA VAL A 29 -18.81 1.87 -26.53
C VAL A 29 -19.34 0.70 -25.72
N ILE A 30 -19.27 -0.48 -26.32
CA ILE A 30 -19.55 -1.75 -25.67
C ILE A 30 -18.22 -2.49 -25.58
N GLU A 31 -17.76 -2.75 -24.37
CA GLU A 31 -16.49 -3.43 -24.09
C GLU A 31 -16.71 -4.58 -23.10
N THR A 32 -15.84 -5.58 -23.07
CA THR A 32 -15.89 -6.62 -22.03
C THR A 32 -15.51 -6.04 -20.67
N ALA A 33 -15.96 -6.67 -19.59
CA ALA A 33 -15.58 -6.25 -18.23
C ALA A 33 -14.05 -6.17 -18.03
N ASP A 34 -13.30 -7.10 -18.61
CA ASP A 34 -11.83 -7.10 -18.56
C ASP A 34 -11.20 -5.94 -19.32
N ALA A 35 -11.72 -5.61 -20.50
CA ALA A 35 -11.26 -4.45 -21.27
C ALA A 35 -11.52 -3.14 -20.52
N ALA A 36 -12.72 -3.00 -19.93
CA ALA A 36 -13.06 -1.87 -19.09
C ALA A 36 -12.11 -1.75 -17.89
N ARG A 37 -11.81 -2.86 -17.20
CA ARG A 37 -10.89 -2.89 -16.05
C ARG A 37 -9.48 -2.43 -16.45
N LYS A 38 -8.94 -2.96 -17.55
CA LYS A 38 -7.61 -2.56 -18.07
C LYS A 38 -7.56 -1.07 -18.40
N ARG A 39 -8.59 -0.54 -19.05
CA ARG A 39 -8.69 0.88 -19.39
C ARG A 39 -8.74 1.75 -18.14
N VAL A 40 -9.59 1.41 -17.18
CA VAL A 40 -9.71 2.15 -15.91
C VAL A 40 -8.37 2.13 -15.16
N TRP A 41 -7.72 0.98 -15.11
CA TRP A 41 -6.40 0.85 -14.49
C TRP A 41 -5.32 1.67 -15.20
N ALA A 42 -5.30 1.66 -16.54
CA ALA A 42 -4.36 2.47 -17.31
C ALA A 42 -4.61 3.98 -17.18
N ALA A 43 -5.84 4.39 -16.91
CA ALA A 43 -6.22 5.77 -16.63
C ALA A 43 -6.01 6.16 -15.17
N ALA A 44 -5.66 5.22 -14.29
CA ALA A 44 -5.40 5.53 -12.91
C ALA A 44 -4.19 6.48 -12.84
N PRO A 45 -4.27 7.57 -12.06
CA PRO A 45 -3.12 8.43 -11.86
C PRO A 45 -1.98 7.59 -11.29
N SER A 46 -0.78 7.78 -11.85
CA SER A 46 0.42 7.19 -11.26
C SER A 46 0.51 7.66 -9.80
N PRO A 47 0.82 6.79 -8.84
CA PRO A 47 1.13 7.26 -7.49
C PRO A 47 2.28 8.27 -7.61
N GLY A 48 2.00 9.52 -7.27
CA GLY A 48 3.00 10.60 -7.24
C GLY A 48 3.93 10.50 -6.03
N ALA A 49 3.64 9.58 -5.11
CA ALA A 49 4.47 9.25 -3.97
C ALA A 49 5.45 8.13 -4.36
N ASP A 50 6.74 8.38 -4.11
CA ASP A 50 7.74 7.32 -4.13
C ASP A 50 7.55 6.47 -2.88
N ALA A 51 6.69 5.47 -2.97
CA ALA A 51 6.43 4.54 -1.88
C ALA A 51 7.71 3.86 -1.37
N ALA A 52 8.76 3.74 -2.20
CA ALA A 52 10.05 3.21 -1.77
C ALA A 52 10.89 4.24 -1.00
N ALA A 53 10.74 5.54 -1.27
CA ALA A 53 11.27 6.59 -0.41
C ALA A 53 10.55 6.62 0.95
N ASP A 54 9.22 6.52 0.96
CA ASP A 54 8.44 6.53 2.20
C ASP A 54 8.78 5.32 3.09
N VAL A 55 8.90 4.13 2.50
CA VAL A 55 9.34 2.92 3.22
C VAL A 55 10.77 3.04 3.74
N ARG A 56 11.68 3.68 2.98
CA ARG A 56 13.05 3.95 3.47
C ARG A 56 13.04 4.90 4.66
N ALA A 57 12.29 6.00 4.57
CA ALA A 57 12.19 6.98 5.65
C ALA A 57 11.67 6.33 6.95
N MET A 58 10.63 5.48 6.84
CA MET A 58 10.10 4.75 7.98
C MET A 58 11.12 3.78 8.60
N ARG A 59 11.91 3.07 7.78
CA ARG A 59 12.98 2.17 8.28
C ARG A 59 14.14 2.91 8.92
N GLU A 60 14.51 4.07 8.37
CA GLU A 60 15.56 4.91 8.94
C GLU A 60 15.15 5.45 10.32
N GLU A 61 13.88 5.81 10.47
CA GLU A 61 13.32 6.20 11.77
C GLU A 61 13.35 5.06 12.79
N ASP A 62 12.89 3.87 12.41
CA ASP A 62 12.93 2.68 13.28
C ASP A 62 14.36 2.35 13.73
N THR A 63 15.31 2.44 12.79
CA THR A 63 16.73 2.18 13.07
C THR A 63 17.28 3.22 14.05
N ARG A 64 16.97 4.50 13.85
CA ARG A 64 17.37 5.59 14.75
C ARG A 64 16.86 5.38 16.17
N ILE A 65 15.61 4.95 16.32
CA ILE A 65 15.01 4.66 17.63
C ILE A 65 15.71 3.45 18.27
N SER A 66 15.92 2.38 17.51
CA SER A 66 16.61 1.17 18.00
C SER A 66 18.04 1.48 18.46
N ASP A 67 18.80 2.24 17.67
CA ASP A 67 20.17 2.64 17.99
C ASP A 67 20.22 3.56 19.21
N GLY A 68 19.30 4.51 19.34
CA GLY A 68 19.16 5.36 20.52
C GLY A 68 18.88 4.54 21.79
N ASN A 69 17.99 3.55 21.71
CA ASN A 69 17.69 2.65 22.83
C ASN A 69 18.87 1.73 23.18
N ALA A 70 19.62 1.26 22.17
CA ALA A 70 20.83 0.48 22.38
C ALA A 70 21.92 1.32 23.06
N ALA A 71 22.12 2.56 22.61
CA ALA A 71 23.06 3.50 23.21
C ALA A 71 22.69 3.87 24.65
N ALA A 72 21.40 4.12 24.91
CA ALA A 72 20.90 4.38 26.26
C ALA A 72 21.17 3.20 27.20
N ARG A 73 20.89 1.96 26.77
CA ARG A 73 21.22 0.76 27.55
C ARG A 73 22.72 0.61 27.79
N ALA A 74 23.55 0.86 26.78
CA ALA A 74 25.00 0.80 26.93
C ALA A 74 25.53 1.87 27.92
N HIS A 75 24.90 3.04 27.96
CA HIS A 75 25.24 4.11 28.91
C HIS A 75 24.71 3.85 30.33
N SER A 76 23.57 3.17 30.48
CA SER A 76 23.07 2.75 31.79
C SER A 76 23.81 1.54 32.37
N ALA A 77 24.41 0.70 31.51
CA ALA A 77 25.17 -0.48 31.91
C ALA A 77 26.56 -0.18 32.52
N THR A 78 26.95 1.10 32.62
CA THR A 78 28.18 1.51 33.33
C THR A 78 28.00 1.66 34.84
N GLY A 79 26.77 1.57 35.37
CA GLY A 79 26.50 1.35 36.79
C GLY A 79 26.31 -0.14 37.05
N THR A 80 26.84 -0.67 38.16
CA THR A 80 26.61 -2.07 38.55
C THR A 80 25.10 -2.31 38.66
N GLU A 81 24.58 -3.34 37.98
CA GLU A 81 23.15 -3.66 37.95
C GLU A 81 22.55 -3.81 39.36
N GLU A 82 23.38 -4.16 40.35
CA GLU A 82 23.06 -4.20 41.78
C GLU A 82 22.74 -2.83 42.38
N GLU A 83 23.47 -1.76 42.05
CA GLU A 83 23.19 -0.41 42.58
C GLU A 83 21.89 0.16 42.00
N ALA A 84 21.62 -0.10 40.73
CA ALA A 84 20.37 0.27 40.08
C ALA A 84 19.18 -0.52 40.64
N GLY A 85 19.37 -1.82 40.93
CA GLY A 85 18.37 -2.67 41.58
C GLY A 85 18.06 -2.20 43.01
N GLN A 86 19.08 -1.84 43.78
CA GLN A 86 18.93 -1.34 45.15
C GLN A 86 18.17 -0.01 45.19
N GLN A 87 18.49 0.95 44.29
CA GLN A 87 17.78 2.23 44.19
C GLN A 87 16.32 2.07 43.77
N LEU A 88 16.03 1.10 42.89
CA LEU A 88 14.65 0.81 42.47
C LEU A 88 13.83 0.23 43.62
N LEU A 89 14.42 -0.65 44.45
CA LEU A 89 13.75 -1.21 45.63
C LEU A 89 13.47 -0.13 46.67
N GLU A 90 14.45 0.73 46.97
CA GLU A 90 14.26 1.88 47.87
C GLU A 90 13.17 2.84 47.37
N ALA A 91 13.12 3.13 46.07
CA ALA A 91 12.10 4.00 45.48
C ALA A 91 10.68 3.39 45.54
N LEU A 92 10.57 2.07 45.61
CA LEU A 92 9.31 1.32 45.76
C LEU A 92 8.96 1.06 47.24
N GLY A 93 9.83 1.45 48.18
CA GLY A 93 9.64 1.22 49.61
C GLY A 93 9.76 -0.25 50.03
N LEU A 94 10.52 -1.05 49.26
CA LEU A 94 10.77 -2.47 49.50
C LEU A 94 12.17 -2.71 50.08
#